data_AF-K1U267-F1
#
_entry.id   AF-K1U267-F1
#
_cell.length_a   1.000
_cell.length_b   1.000
_cell.length_c   1.000
_cell.angle_alpha   90.00
_cell.angle_beta   90.00
_cell.angle_gamma   90.00
#
_symmetry.space_group_name_H-M   'P 1'
#
loop_
_entity.id
_entity.type
_entity.pdbx_description
1 polymer ?
#
loop_
_entity_poly.entity_id
_entity_poly.type
_entity_poly.pdbx_seq_one_letter_code
_entity_poly.pdbx_strand_id
1 'polypeptide(L)'
;MGANMQRQAVPLMVTEAPIVATGIEHKLCVDSGVVILAEDDGVVLAVSADSVKVRYDSGEIKDYKLIKFARSNQGTCINQRPIVAVGDRLNKGDVIADGPATS
;
A
#
# COMPACT_ATOMS: atom_id res chain seq x y z
N MET A 1 16.34 -3.04 23.02
CA MET A 1 14.88 -2.86 23.27
C MET A 1 14.14 -2.34 22.03
N GLY A 2 14.62 -1.30 21.35
CA GLY A 2 13.95 -0.69 20.19
C GLY A 2 13.51 -1.64 19.07
N ALA A 3 14.38 -2.55 18.61
CA ALA A 3 14.02 -3.52 17.56
C ALA A 3 12.85 -4.47 17.94
N ASN A 4 12.70 -4.80 19.23
CA ASN A 4 11.57 -5.61 19.70
C ASN A 4 10.30 -4.77 19.88
N MET A 5 10.45 -3.51 20.25
CA MET A 5 9.34 -2.55 20.37
C MET A 5 8.70 -2.28 19.00
N GLN A 6 9.48 -2.22 17.91
CA GLN A 6 8.95 -2.05 16.55
C GLN A 6 7.94 -3.14 16.17
N ARG A 7 8.17 -4.39 16.56
CA ARG A 7 7.25 -5.52 16.28
C ARG A 7 5.96 -5.50 17.13
N GLN A 8 5.90 -4.63 18.13
CA GLN A 8 4.73 -4.45 19.01
C GLN A 8 3.94 -3.19 18.65
N ALA A 9 4.41 -2.41 17.67
CA ALA A 9 3.70 -1.23 17.21
C ALA A 9 2.31 -1.60 16.68
N VAL A 10 1.34 -0.75 16.98
CA VAL A 10 -0.04 -0.90 16.50
C VAL A 10 -0.28 0.09 15.35
N PRO A 11 -0.97 -0.33 14.26
CA PRO A 11 -1.31 0.58 13.17
C PRO A 11 -2.20 1.72 13.64
N LEU A 12 -1.78 2.95 13.37
CA LEU A 12 -2.58 4.15 13.66
C LEU A 12 -3.54 4.45 12.50
N MET A 13 -4.59 5.21 12.78
CA MET A 13 -5.54 5.69 11.76
C MET A 13 -4.90 6.70 10.80
N VAL A 14 -4.03 7.56 11.33
CA VAL A 14 -3.19 8.50 10.58
C VAL A 14 -1.76 8.05 10.78
N THR A 15 -1.11 7.68 9.68
CA THR A 15 0.27 7.20 9.64
C THR A 15 1.18 8.33 9.21
N GLU A 16 2.39 8.37 9.78
CA GLU A 16 3.41 9.34 9.44
C GLU A 16 4.77 8.64 9.45
N ALA A 17 5.56 8.87 8.41
CA ALA A 17 6.93 8.36 8.32
C ALA A 17 7.83 9.08 9.33
N PRO A 18 8.88 8.42 9.85
CA PRO A 18 9.80 9.08 10.77
C PRO A 18 10.54 10.23 10.08
N ILE A 19 10.67 11.38 10.77
CA ILE A 19 11.40 12.57 10.27
C ILE A 19 12.86 12.22 9.94
N VAL A 20 13.46 11.31 10.71
CA VAL A 20 14.81 10.78 10.46
C VAL A 20 14.71 9.28 10.22
N ALA A 21 14.94 8.88 8.97
CA ALA A 21 14.83 7.50 8.50
C ALA A 21 16.21 6.89 8.23
N THR A 22 16.24 5.55 8.17
CA THR A 22 17.46 4.77 7.89
C THR A 22 17.59 4.38 6.41
N GLY A 23 16.50 4.46 5.65
CA GLY A 23 16.42 4.12 4.22
C GLY A 23 15.89 2.71 3.93
N ILE A 24 15.71 1.86 4.95
CA ILE A 24 15.16 0.50 4.78
C ILE A 24 13.62 0.48 4.75
N GLU A 25 12.98 1.56 5.18
CA GLU A 25 11.53 1.63 5.45
C GLU A 25 10.71 1.33 4.20
N HIS A 26 11.07 1.92 3.06
CA HIS A 26 10.39 1.69 1.78
C HIS A 26 10.47 0.21 1.37
N LYS A 27 11.68 -0.36 1.40
CA LYS A 27 11.89 -1.76 1.04
C LYS A 27 11.14 -2.71 1.98
N LEU A 28 11.11 -2.39 3.28
CA LEU A 28 10.36 -3.17 4.27
C LEU A 28 8.86 -3.17 3.95
N CYS A 29 8.28 -2.01 3.59
CA CYS A 29 6.88 -1.90 3.22
C CYS A 29 6.55 -2.76 1.99
N VAL A 30 7.36 -2.65 0.94
CA VAL A 30 7.21 -3.43 -0.31
C VAL A 30 7.36 -4.93 -0.05
N ASP A 31 8.44 -5.35 0.62
CA ASP A 31 8.75 -6.77 0.84
C ASP A 31 7.78 -7.42 1.86
N SER A 32 7.13 -6.64 2.72
CA SER A 32 6.14 -7.16 3.68
C SER A 32 4.83 -7.61 3.03
N GLY A 33 4.55 -7.19 1.79
CA GLY A 33 3.32 -7.52 1.05
C GLY A 33 2.04 -6.87 1.58
N VAL A 34 2.15 -5.87 2.48
CA VAL A 34 0.98 -5.15 3.01
C VAL A 34 0.45 -4.08 2.05
N VAL A 35 1.33 -3.58 1.17
CA VAL A 35 1.01 -2.62 0.12
C VAL A 35 0.60 -3.34 -1.17
N ILE A 36 -0.15 -2.65 -2.04
CA ILE A 36 -0.47 -3.15 -3.38
C ILE A 36 0.50 -2.55 -4.37
N LEU A 37 1.12 -3.39 -5.19
CA LEU A 37 2.09 -3.00 -6.21
C LEU A 37 1.50 -3.15 -7.62
N ALA A 38 1.97 -2.30 -8.53
CA ALA A 38 1.72 -2.45 -9.96
C ALA A 38 2.50 -3.66 -10.50
N GLU A 39 1.81 -4.56 -11.20
CA GLU A 39 2.44 -5.76 -11.77
C GLU A 39 3.25 -5.46 -13.04
N ASP A 40 2.88 -4.41 -13.76
CA ASP A 40 3.51 -3.96 -14.99
C ASP A 40 3.32 -2.44 -15.20
N ASP A 41 3.87 -1.91 -16.29
CA ASP A 41 3.68 -0.51 -16.68
C ASP A 41 2.25 -0.26 -17.21
N GLY A 42 1.61 0.83 -16.77
CA GLY A 42 0.21 1.08 -17.13
C GLY A 42 -0.33 2.43 -16.67
N VAL A 43 -1.64 2.63 -16.83
CA VAL A 43 -2.35 3.86 -16.45
C VAL A 43 -3.54 3.53 -15.56
N VAL A 44 -3.72 4.32 -14.51
CA VAL A 44 -4.88 4.20 -13.60
C VAL A 44 -6.15 4.67 -14.29
N LEU A 45 -7.13 3.78 -14.43
CA LEU A 45 -8.42 4.08 -15.05
C LEU A 45 -9.46 4.61 -14.05
N ALA A 46 -9.47 4.06 -12.84
CA ALA A 46 -10.45 4.40 -11.82
C ALA A 46 -9.86 4.17 -10.43
N VAL A 47 -10.16 5.09 -9.52
CA VAL A 47 -9.76 5.00 -8.12
C VAL A 47 -11.01 5.13 -7.27
N SER A 48 -11.21 4.19 -6.36
CA SER A 48 -12.24 4.24 -5.34
C SER A 48 -11.65 3.82 -4.00
N ALA A 49 -12.40 4.05 -2.91
CA ALA A 49 -11.97 3.64 -1.59
C ALA A 49 -11.85 2.12 -1.43
N ASP A 50 -12.55 1.36 -2.27
CA ASP A 50 -12.68 -0.11 -2.19
C ASP A 50 -11.87 -0.84 -3.27
N SER A 51 -11.60 -0.21 -4.42
CA SER A 51 -10.78 -0.78 -5.47
C SER A 51 -10.09 0.24 -6.36
N VAL A 52 -8.98 -0.17 -6.98
CA VAL A 52 -8.24 0.60 -7.99
C VAL A 52 -8.14 -0.20 -9.27
N LYS A 53 -8.55 0.40 -10.39
CA LYS A 53 -8.54 -0.24 -11.70
C LYS A 53 -7.41 0.32 -12.56
N VAL A 54 -6.54 -0.55 -13.05
CA VAL A 54 -5.36 -0.19 -13.85
C VAL A 54 -5.48 -0.84 -15.22
N ARG A 55 -5.16 -0.08 -16.28
CA ARG A 55 -4.96 -0.61 -17.62
C ARG A 55 -3.47 -0.70 -17.88
N TYR A 56 -2.98 -1.91 -18.05
CA TYR A 56 -1.61 -2.17 -18.44
C TYR A 56 -1.39 -1.91 -19.93
N ASP A 57 -0.15 -1.60 -20.29
CA ASP A 57 0.25 -1.38 -21.68
C ASP A 57 0.10 -2.64 -22.55
N SER A 58 0.10 -3.82 -21.92
CA SER A 58 -0.23 -5.10 -22.55
C SER A 58 -1.69 -5.15 -23.06
N GLY A 59 -2.53 -4.21 -22.65
CA GLY A 59 -3.97 -4.15 -22.92
C GLY A 59 -4.83 -4.83 -21.86
N GLU A 60 -4.22 -5.51 -20.87
CA GLU A 60 -4.93 -6.10 -19.75
C GLU A 60 -5.48 -5.02 -18.82
N ILE A 61 -6.73 -5.18 -18.37
CA ILE A 61 -7.33 -4.34 -17.34
C ILE A 61 -7.46 -5.15 -16.07
N LYS A 62 -6.84 -4.68 -15.00
CA LYS A 62 -6.84 -5.34 -13.70
C LYS A 62 -7.52 -4.47 -12.65
N ASP A 63 -8.30 -5.14 -11.79
CA ASP A 63 -9.03 -4.49 -10.70
C ASP A 63 -8.47 -4.98 -9.36
N TYR A 64 -7.82 -4.07 -8.64
CA TYR A 64 -7.20 -4.31 -7.34
C TYR A 64 -8.19 -3.97 -6.24
N LYS A 65 -8.78 -5.01 -5.62
CA LYS A 65 -9.64 -4.83 -4.44
C LYS A 65 -8.79 -4.53 -3.21
N LEU A 66 -9.14 -3.46 -2.51
CA LEU A 66 -8.48 -3.02 -1.29
C LEU A 66 -9.09 -3.73 -0.08
N ILE A 67 -8.24 -4.12 0.87
CA ILE A 67 -8.67 -4.64 2.15
C ILE A 67 -9.18 -3.48 3.00
N LYS A 68 -10.47 -3.48 3.36
CA LYS A 68 -11.09 -2.42 4.18
C LYS A 68 -11.44 -2.94 5.56
N PHE A 69 -10.90 -2.27 6.59
CA PHE A 69 -11.23 -2.48 8.00
C PHE A 69 -11.23 -3.96 8.45
N ALA A 70 -10.30 -4.76 7.92
CA ALA A 70 -10.18 -6.16 8.30
C ALA A 70 -9.52 -6.29 9.68
N ARG A 71 -10.00 -7.24 10.49
CA ARG A 71 -9.43 -7.52 11.80
C ARG A 71 -8.23 -8.45 11.65
N SER A 72 -7.08 -8.08 12.21
CA SER A 72 -5.91 -8.96 12.33
C SER A 72 -6.06 -9.98 13.45
N ASN A 73 -5.19 -10.99 13.49
CA ASN A 73 -5.17 -12.01 14.54
C ASN A 73 -4.98 -11.39 15.95
N GLN A 74 -4.23 -10.30 16.06
CA GLN A 74 -3.97 -9.58 17.30
C GLN A 74 -5.02 -8.49 17.58
N GLY A 75 -6.06 -8.38 16.75
CA GLY A 75 -7.14 -7.42 16.92
C GLY A 75 -6.85 -6.00 16.44
N THR A 76 -5.76 -5.80 15.68
CA THR A 76 -5.47 -4.52 15.01
C THR A 76 -6.25 -4.39 13.69
N CYS A 77 -6.36 -3.17 13.18
CA CYS A 77 -7.05 -2.86 11.93
C CYS A 77 -6.09 -2.98 10.73
N ILE A 78 -6.47 -3.78 9.74
CA ILE A 78 -5.83 -3.86 8.43
C ILE A 78 -6.71 -3.08 7.45
N ASN A 79 -6.23 -1.92 7.03
CA ASN A 79 -6.93 -1.05 6.10
C ASN A 79 -5.97 -0.54 5.04
N GLN A 80 -6.30 -0.81 3.79
CA GLN A 80 -5.59 -0.30 2.63
C GLN A 80 -6.23 0.98 2.09
N ARG A 81 -5.40 1.89 1.61
CA ARG A 81 -5.82 3.19 1.09
C ARG A 81 -5.14 3.45 -0.25
N PRO A 82 -5.88 3.82 -1.30
CA PRO A 82 -5.25 4.16 -2.57
C PRO A 82 -4.44 5.45 -2.41
N ILE A 83 -3.25 5.48 -3.00
CA ILE A 83 -2.37 6.67 -3.00
C ILE A 83 -2.23 7.30 -4.39
N VAL A 84 -2.73 6.62 -5.42
CA VAL A 84 -2.71 7.06 -6.81
C VAL A 84 -4.01 7.78 -7.19
N ALA A 85 -3.93 8.62 -8.22
CA ALA A 85 -5.06 9.30 -8.83
C ALA A 85 -5.42 8.71 -10.21
N VAL A 86 -6.63 9.01 -10.68
CA VAL A 86 -7.06 8.61 -12.02
C VAL A 86 -6.21 9.33 -13.07
N GLY A 87 -5.67 8.57 -14.02
CA GLY A 87 -4.79 9.09 -15.07
C GLY A 87 -3.30 8.99 -14.75
N ASP A 88 -2.92 8.60 -13.52
CA ASP A 88 -1.52 8.40 -13.18
C ASP A 88 -0.90 7.27 -14.00
N ARG A 89 0.33 7.51 -14.45
CA ARG A 89 1.17 6.52 -15.11
C ARG A 89 1.94 5.76 -14.03
N LEU A 90 1.88 4.44 -14.09
CA LEU A 90 2.56 3.53 -13.17
C LEU A 90 3.67 2.82 -13.89
N ASN A 91 4.77 2.62 -13.18
CA ASN A 91 5.83 1.70 -13.53
C ASN A 91 5.67 0.39 -12.77
N LYS A 92 6.21 -0.69 -13.32
CA LYS A 92 6.26 -1.99 -12.66
C LYS A 92 6.90 -1.87 -11.28
N GLY A 93 6.17 -2.32 -10.26
CA GLY A 93 6.61 -2.28 -8.86
C GLY A 93 6.24 -1.01 -8.10
N ASP A 94 5.59 -0.04 -8.74
CA ASP A 94 5.09 1.15 -8.04
C ASP A 94 3.99 0.81 -7.05
N VAL A 95 3.92 1.55 -5.95
CA VAL A 95 2.89 1.37 -4.92
C VAL A 95 1.59 2.04 -5.37
N ILE A 96 0.53 1.23 -5.49
CA ILE A 96 -0.82 1.67 -5.87
C ILE A 96 -1.63 2.05 -4.62
N ALA A 97 -1.49 1.28 -3.55
CA ALA A 97 -2.21 1.47 -2.31
C ALA A 97 -1.34 1.17 -1.10
N ASP A 98 -1.42 2.06 -0.12
CA ASP A 98 -0.83 1.91 1.20
C ASP A 98 -1.54 0.82 2.00
N GLY A 99 -0.77 0.17 2.86
CA GLY A 99 -1.25 -0.79 3.85
C GLY A 99 -1.40 -0.20 5.25
N PRO A 100 -1.69 -1.04 6.25
CA PRO A 100 -1.62 -0.62 7.65
C PRO A 100 -0.20 -0.17 8.00
N ALA A 101 -0.09 0.98 8.69
CA ALA A 101 1.19 1.55 9.14
C ALA A 101 2.16 1.98 8.02
N THR A 102 1.68 2.27 6.81
CA THR A 102 2.49 2.87 5.73
C THR A 102 1.96 4.27 5.34
N SER A 103 2.88 5.14 4.92
CA SER A 103 2.67 6.53 4.49
C SER A 103 3.92 7.06 3.79
#